data_AF-A0A3B3QCY4-F1
#
_entry.id   AF-A0A3B3QCY4-F1
#
_cell.length_a   1.000
_cell.length_b   1.000
_cell.length_c   1.000
_cell.angle_alpha   90.00
_cell.angle_beta   90.00
_cell.angle_gamma   90.00
#
_symmetry.space_group_name_H-M   'P 1'
#
loop_
_entity.id
_entity.type
_entity.pdbx_description
1 polymer ?
#
loop_
_entity_poly.entity_id
_entity_poly.type
_entity_poly.pdbx_seq_one_letter_code
_entity_poly.pdbx_strand_id
1 'polypeptide(L)'
;MPEPAKSAPKKGSKKAVTKTAGKGGKKRKRSRKESYAIYVYKVLKQVHPDTGISSKAMGIMNSFVNDIFERIAGEASRLAHYNKRSTITSREIQTAVRLLLPGELAKHAVSEGTKAVTKYTSSKRKSYFGESVSRTMVRVPRDLKTTLVRVHQMMRIYAPKSVG
;
A
#
# COMPACT_ATOMS: atom_id res chain seq x y z
N MET A 1 29.35 61.67 19.92
CA MET A 1 30.34 60.59 19.77
C MET A 1 30.59 59.95 21.12
N PRO A 2 30.92 58.65 21.25
CA PRO A 2 30.86 57.53 20.30
C PRO A 2 30.09 56.29 20.87
N GLU A 3 29.79 55.31 20.01
CA GLU A 3 29.51 53.93 20.45
C GLU A 3 30.78 53.25 20.99
N PRO A 4 30.63 52.11 21.70
CA PRO A 4 31.33 50.93 21.20
C PRO A 4 30.47 49.66 21.22
N ALA A 5 30.39 49.02 20.05
CA ALA A 5 29.90 47.67 19.82
C ALA A 5 30.77 46.59 20.49
N LYS A 6 30.14 45.55 21.07
CA LYS A 6 30.69 44.19 21.30
C LYS A 6 29.51 43.22 21.41
N SER A 7 29.46 41.99 20.90
CA SER A 7 30.23 41.22 19.93
C SER A 7 29.43 39.91 19.78
N ALA A 8 29.22 39.43 18.56
CA ALA A 8 28.52 38.17 18.30
C ALA A 8 29.25 36.97 18.94
N PRO A 9 28.56 35.95 19.48
CA PRO A 9 29.22 34.72 19.91
C PRO A 9 29.63 33.88 18.69
N LYS A 10 30.94 33.71 18.53
CA LYS A 10 31.58 32.84 17.55
C LYS A 10 31.30 31.36 17.82
N LYS A 11 30.86 30.66 16.76
CA LYS A 11 31.34 29.35 16.27
C LYS A 11 31.93 28.39 17.33
N GLY A 12 31.07 27.56 17.91
CA GLY A 12 31.45 26.39 18.72
C GLY A 12 31.51 25.11 17.89
N SER A 13 32.74 24.59 17.77
CA SER A 13 33.10 23.16 17.73
C SER A 13 32.40 22.24 16.71
N LYS A 14 33.09 22.03 15.57
CA LYS A 14 32.97 20.83 14.73
C LYS A 14 33.12 19.59 15.64
N LYS A 15 32.03 18.88 15.89
CA LYS A 15 32.10 17.51 16.45
C LYS A 15 32.79 16.63 15.42
N ALA A 16 33.96 16.15 15.80
CA ALA A 16 34.74 15.16 15.07
C ALA A 16 33.84 13.96 14.72
N VAL A 17 33.84 13.60 13.44
CA VAL A 17 33.25 12.37 12.94
C VAL A 17 34.07 11.21 13.50
N THR A 18 33.62 10.63 14.60
CA THR A 18 34.11 9.33 15.04
C THR A 18 33.62 8.28 14.05
N LYS A 19 34.54 7.81 13.19
CA LYS A 19 34.39 6.58 12.42
C LYS A 19 34.10 5.45 13.41
N THR A 20 32.84 5.09 13.56
CA THR A 20 32.47 3.86 14.24
C THR A 20 32.84 2.70 13.33
N ALA A 21 33.79 1.91 13.80
CA ALA A 21 34.26 0.69 13.17
C ALA A 21 33.07 -0.20 12.77
N GLY A 22 33.10 -0.68 11.53
CA GLY A 22 32.10 -1.58 10.99
C GLY A 22 32.03 -2.86 11.80
N LYS A 23 30.99 -3.00 12.64
CA LYS A 23 30.48 -4.32 13.02
C LYS A 23 29.85 -4.95 11.78
N GLY A 24 30.70 -5.62 11.00
CA GLY A 24 30.30 -6.58 9.98
C GLY A 24 29.35 -7.62 10.59
N GLY A 25 28.31 -7.97 9.84
CA GLY A 25 27.39 -9.04 10.22
C GLY A 25 25.91 -8.66 10.28
N LYS A 26 25.47 -7.50 9.79
CA LYS A 26 24.04 -7.38 9.41
C LYS A 26 23.82 -8.15 8.12
N LYS A 27 23.48 -9.44 8.26
CA LYS A 27 22.85 -10.28 7.24
C LYS A 27 21.95 -9.36 6.41
N ARG A 28 22.28 -9.17 5.12
CA ARG A 28 21.50 -8.37 4.17
C ARG A 28 20.03 -8.60 4.49
N LYS A 29 19.31 -7.56 4.94
CA LYS A 29 17.86 -7.66 5.17
C LYS A 29 17.29 -8.20 3.86
N ARG A 30 16.93 -9.49 3.86
CA ARG A 30 16.26 -10.13 2.74
C ARG A 30 15.06 -9.23 2.44
N SER A 31 14.95 -8.76 1.20
CA SER A 31 13.83 -7.94 0.77
C SER A 31 12.56 -8.60 1.32
N ARG A 32 11.80 -7.85 2.12
CA ARG A 32 10.63 -8.39 2.80
C ARG A 32 9.70 -8.91 1.71
N LYS A 33 9.49 -10.23 1.66
CA LYS A 33 8.48 -10.81 0.77
C LYS A 33 7.17 -10.09 1.08
N GLU A 34 6.66 -9.34 0.12
CA GLU A 34 5.34 -8.72 0.24
C GLU A 34 4.35 -9.86 0.50
N SER A 35 3.68 -9.79 1.65
CA SER A 35 2.81 -10.87 2.11
C SER A 35 1.59 -10.30 2.79
N TYR A 36 0.46 -10.95 2.51
CA TYR A 36 -0.83 -10.62 3.09
C TYR A 36 -1.02 -11.20 4.50
N ALA A 37 0.00 -11.84 5.08
CA ALA A 37 -0.11 -12.56 6.34
C ALA A 37 -0.67 -11.72 7.50
N ILE A 38 -0.31 -10.44 7.59
CA ILE A 38 -0.85 -9.52 8.61
C ILE A 38 -2.36 -9.33 8.45
N TYR A 39 -2.85 -9.27 7.21
CA TYR A 39 -4.27 -9.07 6.90
C TYR A 39 -5.06 -10.33 7.14
N VAL A 40 -4.54 -11.47 6.68
CA VAL A 40 -5.13 -12.79 6.94
C VAL A 40 -5.27 -13.02 8.44
N TYR A 41 -4.23 -12.71 9.23
CA TYR A 41 -4.29 -12.86 10.68
C TYR A 41 -5.32 -11.93 11.35
N LYS A 42 -5.44 -10.69 10.87
CA LYS A 42 -6.45 -9.75 11.38
C LYS A 42 -7.87 -10.22 11.11
N VAL A 43 -8.14 -10.69 9.90
CA VAL A 43 -9.45 -11.23 9.54
C VAL A 43 -9.74 -12.49 10.36
N LEU A 44 -8.76 -13.39 10.48
CA LEU A 44 -8.89 -14.62 11.28
C LEU A 44 -9.30 -14.31 12.73
N LYS A 45 -8.64 -13.35 13.38
CA LYS A 45 -8.99 -12.97 14.76
C LYS A 45 -10.31 -12.22 14.90
N GLN A 46 -10.81 -11.63 13.82
CA GLN A 46 -12.16 -11.03 13.81
C GLN A 46 -13.25 -12.09 13.74
N VAL A 47 -13.01 -13.21 13.03
CA VAL A 47 -14.00 -14.28 12.86
C VAL A 47 -13.87 -15.38 13.92
N HIS A 48 -12.64 -15.71 14.33
CA HIS A 48 -12.31 -16.76 15.29
C HIS A 48 -11.17 -16.33 16.22
N PRO A 49 -11.48 -15.67 17.35
CA PRO A 49 -10.48 -15.13 18.28
C PRO A 49 -9.52 -16.19 18.85
N ASP A 50 -9.99 -17.41 19.09
CA ASP A 50 -9.23 -18.46 19.77
C ASP A 50 -8.51 -19.43 18.82
N THR A 51 -8.76 -19.31 17.52
CA THR A 51 -8.15 -20.19 16.50
C THR A 51 -6.81 -19.65 16.01
N GLY A 52 -5.85 -20.54 15.79
CA GLY A 52 -4.56 -20.26 15.14
C GLY A 52 -4.55 -20.74 13.69
N ILE A 53 -3.61 -20.22 12.88
CA ILE A 53 -3.38 -20.66 11.50
C ILE A 53 -1.95 -21.16 11.34
N SER A 54 -1.79 -22.33 10.73
CA SER A 54 -0.47 -22.90 10.47
C SER A 54 0.30 -22.11 9.40
N SER A 55 1.62 -22.21 9.39
CA SER A 55 2.47 -21.57 8.38
C SER A 55 2.17 -22.06 6.96
N LYS A 56 1.85 -23.35 6.80
CA LYS A 56 1.43 -23.95 5.52
C LYS A 56 0.10 -23.35 5.04
N ALA A 57 -0.91 -23.27 5.91
CA ALA A 57 -2.18 -22.65 5.59
C ALA A 57 -2.03 -21.16 5.26
N MET A 58 -1.17 -20.44 5.99
CA MET A 58 -0.85 -19.05 5.68
C MET A 58 -0.24 -18.89 4.28
N GLY A 59 0.62 -19.83 3.86
CA GLY A 59 1.18 -19.86 2.51
C GLY A 59 0.10 -20.01 1.43
N ILE A 60 -0.85 -20.93 1.63
CA ILE A 60 -1.99 -21.14 0.73
C ILE A 60 -2.84 -19.88 0.64
N MET A 61 -3.18 -19.26 1.77
CA MET A 61 -3.96 -18.02 1.80
C MET A 61 -3.25 -16.87 1.07
N ASN A 62 -1.94 -16.77 1.20
CA ASN A 62 -1.17 -15.74 0.51
C ASN A 62 -1.19 -15.94 -1.02
N SER A 63 -1.08 -17.18 -1.50
CA SER A 63 -1.21 -17.48 -2.93
C SER A 63 -2.63 -17.24 -3.43
N PHE A 64 -3.65 -17.69 -2.70
CA PHE A 64 -5.05 -17.44 -3.06
C PHE A 64 -5.36 -15.95 -3.27
N VAL A 65 -4.85 -15.09 -2.38
CA VAL A 65 -5.02 -13.63 -2.53
C VAL A 65 -4.31 -13.10 -3.79
N ASN A 66 -3.12 -13.61 -4.11
CA ASN A 66 -2.43 -13.22 -5.35
C ASN A 66 -3.21 -13.67 -6.59
N ASP A 67 -3.70 -14.91 -6.62
CA ASP A 67 -4.41 -15.47 -7.77
C ASP A 67 -5.69 -14.66 -8.07
N ILE A 68 -6.43 -14.28 -7.03
CA ILE A 68 -7.62 -13.43 -7.17
C ILE A 68 -7.24 -12.00 -7.56
N PHE A 69 -6.16 -11.45 -6.99
CA PHE A 69 -5.69 -10.11 -7.33
C PHE A 69 -5.29 -10.00 -8.81
N GLU A 70 -4.54 -10.97 -9.32
CA GLU A 70 -4.10 -10.99 -10.73
C GLU A 70 -5.30 -11.11 -11.68
N ARG A 71 -6.29 -11.94 -11.35
CA ARG A 71 -7.53 -12.03 -12.14
C ARG A 71 -8.28 -10.70 -12.19
N ILE A 72 -8.49 -10.05 -11.03
CA ILE A 72 -9.19 -8.76 -10.97
C ILE A 72 -8.40 -7.67 -11.69
N ALA A 73 -7.08 -7.60 -11.49
CA ALA A 73 -6.23 -6.61 -12.12
C ALA A 73 -6.18 -6.77 -13.64
N GLY A 74 -6.10 -8.01 -14.14
CA GLY A 74 -6.14 -8.31 -15.57
C GLY A 74 -7.45 -7.87 -16.21
N GLU A 75 -8.58 -8.18 -15.58
CA GLU A 75 -9.90 -7.81 -16.11
C GLU A 75 -10.18 -6.30 -16.00
N ALA A 76 -9.80 -5.66 -14.89
CA ALA A 76 -9.91 -4.21 -14.73
C ALA A 76 -9.03 -3.44 -15.72
N SER A 77 -7.84 -3.97 -16.04
CA SER A 77 -6.96 -3.44 -17.07
C SER A 77 -7.64 -3.48 -18.45
N ARG A 78 -8.19 -4.64 -18.85
CA ARG A 78 -8.93 -4.77 -20.11
C ARG A 78 -10.08 -3.76 -20.20
N LEU A 79 -10.86 -3.61 -19.13
CA LEU A 79 -11.94 -2.62 -19.06
C LEU A 79 -11.45 -1.18 -19.21
N ALA A 80 -10.31 -0.82 -18.61
CA ALA A 80 -9.71 0.51 -18.79
C ALA A 80 -9.29 0.74 -20.25
N HIS A 81 -8.69 -0.27 -20.88
CA HIS A 81 -8.31 -0.21 -22.30
C HIS A 81 -9.52 -0.08 -23.23
N TYR A 82 -10.62 -0.81 -22.97
CA TYR A 82 -11.87 -0.64 -23.72
C TYR A 82 -12.43 0.78 -23.61
N ASN A 83 -12.33 1.38 -22.42
CA ASN A 83 -12.75 2.75 -22.17
C ASN A 83 -11.72 3.80 -22.66
N LYS A 84 -10.63 3.39 -23.31
CA LYS A 84 -9.51 4.25 -23.76
C LYS A 84 -8.89 5.08 -22.63
N ARG A 85 -8.90 4.54 -21.41
CA ARG A 85 -8.32 5.17 -20.22
C ARG A 85 -7.02 4.49 -19.85
N SER A 86 -5.99 5.28 -19.58
CA SER A 86 -4.70 4.81 -19.05
C SER A 86 -4.71 4.57 -17.54
N THR A 87 -5.77 5.02 -16.86
CA THR A 87 -5.92 4.91 -15.40
C THR A 87 -7.07 3.98 -15.06
N ILE A 88 -6.79 2.94 -14.28
CA ILE A 88 -7.80 2.05 -13.70
C ILE A 88 -8.45 2.77 -12.52
N THR A 89 -9.77 2.97 -12.57
CA THR A 89 -10.55 3.60 -11.50
C THR A 89 -11.28 2.54 -10.66
N SER A 90 -11.91 2.96 -9.56
CA SER A 90 -12.77 2.09 -8.77
C SER A 90 -13.92 1.50 -9.59
N ARG A 91 -14.34 2.16 -10.69
CA ARG A 91 -15.39 1.68 -11.58
C ARG A 91 -14.97 0.41 -12.33
N GLU A 92 -13.78 0.40 -12.94
CA GLU A 92 -13.27 -0.78 -13.64
C GLU A 92 -13.07 -1.95 -12.66
N ILE A 93 -12.57 -1.67 -11.45
CA ILE A 93 -12.39 -2.70 -10.41
C ILE A 93 -13.76 -3.28 -9.98
N GLN A 94 -14.77 -2.43 -9.73
CA GLN A 94 -16.10 -2.90 -9.35
C GLN A 94 -16.75 -3.75 -10.44
N THR A 95 -16.59 -3.38 -11.70
CA THR A 95 -17.10 -4.19 -12.82
C THR A 95 -16.33 -5.51 -12.95
N ALA A 96 -15.00 -5.49 -12.87
CA ALA A 96 -14.18 -6.70 -12.88
C ALA A 96 -14.56 -7.68 -11.76
N VAL A 97 -14.82 -7.19 -10.55
CA VAL A 97 -15.28 -8.01 -9.42
C VAL A 97 -16.62 -8.69 -9.71
N ARG A 98 -17.56 -7.99 -10.35
CA ARG A 98 -18.86 -8.57 -10.75
C ARG A 98 -18.74 -9.61 -11.86
N LEU A 99 -17.73 -9.49 -12.72
CA LEU A 99 -17.45 -10.49 -13.76
C LEU A 99 -16.79 -11.75 -13.21
N LEU A 100 -15.96 -11.61 -12.18
CA LEU A 100 -15.16 -12.71 -11.64
C LEU A 100 -15.82 -13.47 -10.48
N LEU A 101 -16.69 -12.82 -9.70
CA LEU A 101 -17.35 -13.43 -8.55
C LEU A 101 -18.83 -13.73 -8.85
N PRO A 102 -19.34 -14.90 -8.44
CA PRO A 102 -20.74 -15.26 -8.67
C PRO A 102 -21.70 -14.58 -7.67
N GLY A 103 -22.90 -14.23 -8.15
CA GLY A 103 -24.10 -13.97 -7.34
C GLY A 103 -23.88 -13.05 -6.13
N GLU A 104 -24.19 -13.56 -4.94
CA GLU A 104 -24.13 -12.82 -3.67
C GLU A 104 -22.70 -12.39 -3.29
N LEU A 105 -21.67 -13.15 -3.69
CA LEU A 105 -20.27 -12.81 -3.39
C LEU A 105 -19.87 -11.51 -4.08
N ALA A 106 -20.28 -11.30 -5.32
CA ALA A 106 -20.03 -10.04 -6.03
C ALA A 106 -20.71 -8.85 -5.34
N LYS A 107 -21.96 -9.02 -4.88
CA LYS A 107 -22.70 -7.95 -4.18
C LYS A 107 -21.97 -7.54 -2.90
N HIS A 108 -21.62 -8.50 -2.05
CA HIS A 108 -20.89 -8.22 -0.81
C HIS A 108 -19.50 -7.63 -1.07
N ALA A 109 -18.74 -8.17 -2.03
CA ALA A 109 -17.42 -7.66 -2.36
C ALA A 109 -17.45 -6.20 -2.83
N VAL A 110 -18.42 -5.83 -3.67
CA VAL A 110 -18.59 -4.44 -4.12
C VAL A 110 -19.02 -3.51 -2.97
N SER A 111 -19.94 -3.96 -2.11
CA SER A 111 -20.38 -3.17 -0.95
C SER A 111 -19.23 -2.94 0.04
N GLU A 112 -18.46 -3.97 0.36
CA GLU A 112 -17.27 -3.85 1.23
C GLU A 112 -16.19 -2.98 0.60
N GLY A 113 -15.94 -3.13 -0.70
CA GLY A 113 -15.01 -2.26 -1.44
C GLY A 113 -15.41 -0.79 -1.36
N THR A 114 -16.69 -0.49 -1.52
CA THR A 114 -17.20 0.90 -1.46
C THR A 114 -17.06 1.49 -0.06
N LYS A 115 -17.41 0.73 0.99
CA LYS A 115 -17.20 1.14 2.39
C LYS A 115 -15.72 1.44 2.67
N ALA A 116 -14.83 0.59 2.18
CA ALA A 116 -13.39 0.76 2.36
C ALA A 116 -12.87 2.04 1.68
N VAL A 117 -13.33 2.36 0.47
CA VAL A 117 -12.99 3.61 -0.24
C VAL A 117 -13.46 4.82 0.56
N THR A 118 -14.71 4.83 1.02
CA THR A 118 -15.26 5.93 1.84
C THR A 118 -14.45 6.13 3.12
N LYS A 119 -14.12 5.04 3.83
CA LYS A 119 -13.29 5.09 5.04
C LYS A 119 -11.88 5.61 4.75
N TYR A 120 -11.28 5.21 3.63
CA TYR A 120 -9.96 5.66 3.23
C TYR A 120 -9.94 7.18 2.94
N THR A 121 -10.91 7.66 2.17
CA THR A 121 -11.03 9.09 1.83
C THR A 121 -11.24 9.95 3.07
N SER A 122 -12.10 9.51 4.00
CA SER A 122 -12.38 10.24 5.25
C SER A 122 -11.19 10.24 6.21
N SER A 123 -10.48 9.13 6.36
CA SER A 123 -9.26 9.07 7.18
C SER A 123 -8.07 9.83 6.57
N LYS A 124 -8.00 9.92 5.23
CA LYS A 124 -7.04 10.80 4.55
C LYS A 124 -7.31 12.28 4.84
N ARG A 125 -8.57 12.72 4.78
CA ARG A 125 -8.98 14.11 5.11
C ARG A 125 -8.59 14.49 6.53
N LYS A 126 -8.84 13.63 7.53
CA LYS A 126 -8.45 13.86 8.93
C LYS A 126 -6.93 14.03 9.13
N SER A 127 -6.12 13.29 8.36
CA SER A 127 -4.66 13.42 8.41
C SER A 127 -4.13 14.74 7.86
N TYR A 128 -4.87 15.43 6.98
CA TYR A 128 -4.51 16.77 6.51
C TYR A 128 -5.03 17.87 7.44
N PHE A 129 -6.05 17.57 8.25
CA PHE A 129 -6.72 18.53 9.14
C PHE A 129 -6.34 18.40 10.63
N GLY A 130 -5.33 17.59 10.96
CA GLY A 130 -4.71 17.59 12.29
C GLY A 130 -5.51 16.93 13.43
N GLU A 131 -6.56 16.15 13.16
CA GLU A 131 -7.29 15.45 14.23
C GLU A 131 -6.71 14.06 14.54
N SER A 132 -6.11 13.93 15.72
CA SER A 132 -5.64 12.67 16.29
C SER A 132 -6.82 11.89 16.87
N VAL A 133 -7.46 11.04 16.06
CA VAL A 133 -8.48 10.09 16.57
C VAL A 133 -7.90 8.67 16.64
N SER A 134 -7.88 8.15 17.87
CA SER A 134 -7.41 6.82 18.25
C SER A 134 -8.01 5.66 17.43
N ARG A 135 -7.12 4.92 16.77
CA ARG A 135 -7.05 3.44 16.63
C ARG A 135 -8.36 2.63 16.45
N THR A 136 -8.61 2.20 15.21
CA THR A 136 -8.98 0.81 14.87
C THR A 136 -8.25 0.40 13.59
N MET A 137 -7.15 -0.34 13.75
CA MET A 137 -6.22 -0.69 12.68
C MET A 137 -6.75 -1.80 11.75
N VAL A 138 -7.49 -1.43 10.71
CA VAL A 138 -7.30 -2.07 9.39
C VAL A 138 -6.42 -1.14 8.56
N ARG A 139 -5.12 -1.09 8.91
CA ARG A 139 -4.10 -0.42 8.10
C ARG A 139 -3.96 -1.18 6.78
N VAL A 140 -4.71 -0.82 5.75
CA VAL A 140 -4.47 -1.24 4.36
C VAL A 140 -2.98 -0.99 4.03
N PRO A 141 -2.26 -1.96 3.43
CA PRO A 141 -0.82 -1.84 3.26
C PRO A 141 -0.51 -0.66 2.34
N ARG A 142 0.61 0.03 2.59
CA ARG A 142 1.12 1.03 1.65
C ARG A 142 1.41 0.41 0.28
N ASP A 143 1.55 -0.91 0.20
CA ASP A 143 1.79 -1.66 -1.04
C ASP A 143 0.63 -1.69 -2.02
N LEU A 144 -0.64 -1.51 -1.63
CA LEU A 144 -1.67 -1.34 -2.66
C LEU A 144 -1.44 -0.05 -3.48
N LYS A 145 -0.81 0.97 -2.88
CA LYS A 145 -0.43 2.20 -3.58
C LYS A 145 0.85 2.01 -4.37
N THR A 146 1.84 1.32 -3.82
CA THR A 146 3.10 1.05 -4.53
C THR A 146 2.85 0.14 -5.73
N THR A 147 1.95 -0.83 -5.64
CA THR A 147 1.57 -1.73 -6.74
C THR A 147 0.67 -1.05 -7.75
N LEU A 148 -0.31 -0.22 -7.35
CA LEU A 148 -1.10 0.57 -8.32
C LEU A 148 -0.24 1.60 -9.07
N VAL A 149 0.71 2.25 -8.36
CA VAL A 149 1.68 3.17 -8.97
C VAL A 149 2.72 2.42 -9.80
N ARG A 150 3.16 1.22 -9.40
CA ARG A 150 4.06 0.36 -10.19
C ARG A 150 3.38 -0.23 -11.42
N VAL A 151 2.10 -0.60 -11.35
CA VAL A 151 1.30 -1.04 -12.52
C VAL A 151 1.14 0.13 -13.49
N HIS A 152 0.86 1.33 -12.99
CA HIS A 152 0.83 2.55 -13.82
C HIS A 152 2.21 2.90 -14.42
N GLN A 153 3.32 2.69 -13.69
CA GLN A 153 4.68 2.92 -14.20
C GLN A 153 5.15 1.82 -15.17
N MET A 154 4.77 0.56 -14.95
CA MET A 154 5.10 -0.57 -15.84
C MET A 154 4.31 -0.54 -17.15
N MET A 155 3.04 -0.11 -17.13
CA MET A 155 2.26 0.09 -18.36
C MET A 155 2.78 1.24 -19.22
N ARG A 156 3.50 2.22 -18.65
CA ARG A 156 4.22 3.26 -19.42
C ARG A 156 5.51 2.75 -20.09
N ILE A 157 6.12 1.69 -19.57
CA ILE A 157 7.36 1.10 -20.13
C ILE A 157 7.05 0.07 -21.23
N TYR A 158 5.88 -0.59 -21.17
CA TYR A 158 5.45 -1.59 -22.16
C TYR A 158 4.58 -1.06 -23.30
N ALA A 159 4.32 0.25 -23.38
CA ALA A 159 3.68 0.83 -24.56
C ALA A 159 4.72 0.91 -25.70
N PRO A 160 4.54 0.20 -26.84
CA PRO A 160 5.39 0.43 -28.00
C PRO A 160 5.27 1.89 -28.40
N LYS A 161 6.40 2.58 -28.52
CA LYS A 161 6.45 3.93 -29.11
C LYS A 161 5.85 3.82 -30.51
N SER A 162 4.62 4.28 -30.68
CA SER A 162 4.03 4.48 -32.00
C SER A 162 4.86 5.56 -32.68
N VAL A 163 5.56 5.15 -33.74
CA VAL A 163 6.31 6.02 -34.64
C VAL A 163 5.33 6.97 -35.32
N GLY A 164 5.64 8.26 -35.28
CA GLY A 164 4.97 9.35 -35.98
C GLY A 164 5.84 10.57 -35.89
#